data_AF-A0A1Y4CK45-F1
#
_entry.id   AF-A0A1Y4CK45-F1
#
_cell.length_a   1.000
_cell.length_b   1.000
_cell.length_c   1.000
_cell.angle_alpha   90.00
_cell.angle_beta   90.00
_cell.angle_gamma   90.00
#
_symmetry.space_group_name_H-M   'P 1'
#
loop_
_entity.id
_entity.type
_entity.pdbx_description
1 polymer ?
#
loop_
_entity_poly.entity_id
_entity_poly.type
_entity_poly.pdbx_seq_one_letter_code
_entity_poly.pdbx_strand_id
1 'polypeptide(L)'
;MPSEEEWVLAAGHMPKDVSMNSGHAERGLTTVDAYAQSKGACGGIDFWGNCWEWTSSTNADGLHIIKGGSWDSDRDDCRSEKSDVARDGSQGYANVGFRVVRIDSN
;
A
#
# COMPACT_ATOMS: atom_id res chain seq x y z
N MET A 1 11.49 5.56 -3.18
CA MET A 1 10.10 5.09 -3.02
C MET A 1 9.50 4.94 -4.40
N PRO A 2 8.57 4.00 -4.62
CA PRO A 2 7.84 3.94 -5.88
C PRO A 2 7.05 5.23 -6.12
N SER A 3 6.83 5.59 -7.38
CA SER A 3 5.72 6.47 -7.74
C SER A 3 4.39 5.75 -7.50
N GLU A 4 3.28 6.50 -7.49
CA GLU A 4 1.96 5.88 -7.45
C GLU A 4 1.76 4.89 -8.61
N GLU A 5 2.17 5.28 -9.83
CA GLU A 5 2.02 4.44 -11.02
C GLU A 5 2.82 3.14 -10.90
N GLU A 6 4.09 3.23 -10.47
CA GLU A 6 4.94 2.06 -10.23
C GLU A 6 4.32 1.13 -9.17
N TRP A 7 3.75 1.70 -8.11
CA TRP A 7 3.08 0.95 -7.07
C TRP A 7 1.87 0.19 -7.63
N VAL A 8 1.01 0.85 -8.40
CA VAL A 8 -0.19 0.25 -9.00
C VAL A 8 0.17 -0.84 -10.00
N LEU A 9 1.20 -0.62 -10.83
CA LEU A 9 1.70 -1.62 -11.78
C LEU A 9 2.24 -2.86 -11.06
N ALA A 10 2.96 -2.67 -9.95
CA ALA A 10 3.50 -3.77 -9.15
C ALA A 10 2.40 -4.55 -8.41
N ALA A 11 1.40 -3.86 -7.85
CA ALA A 11 0.25 -4.47 -7.18
C ALA A 11 -0.65 -5.22 -8.17
N GLY A 12 -0.96 -4.61 -9.32
CA GLY A 12 -1.96 -5.11 -10.26
C GLY A 12 -3.39 -4.98 -9.71
N HIS A 13 -4.34 -5.72 -10.31
CA HIS A 13 -5.73 -5.71 -9.86
C HIS A 13 -5.90 -6.48 -8.54
N MET A 14 -6.53 -5.86 -7.55
CA MET A 14 -6.87 -6.51 -6.29
C MET A 14 -7.91 -7.63 -6.52
N PRO A 15 -7.59 -8.91 -6.26
CA PRO A 15 -8.55 -10.00 -6.43
C PRO A 15 -9.76 -9.82 -5.51
N LYS A 16 -10.96 -10.19 -5.99
CA LYS A 16 -12.21 -10.03 -5.22
C LYS A 16 -12.18 -10.76 -3.89
N ASP A 17 -11.57 -11.94 -3.86
CA ASP A 17 -11.45 -12.86 -2.74
C ASP A 17 -10.10 -12.79 -2.02
N VAL A 18 -9.30 -11.74 -2.28
CA VAL A 18 -8.00 -11.59 -1.61
C VAL A 18 -8.17 -11.52 -0.09
N SER A 19 -7.34 -12.31 0.60
CA SER A 19 -7.18 -12.26 2.05
C SER A 19 -6.14 -11.20 2.40
N MET A 20 -6.45 -10.32 3.34
CA MET A 20 -5.59 -9.20 3.75
C MET A 20 -5.91 -8.76 5.18
N ASN A 21 -4.97 -8.06 5.80
CA ASN A 21 -5.21 -7.38 7.07
C ASN A 21 -5.82 -5.98 6.82
N SER A 22 -7.15 -5.88 6.88
CA SER A 22 -7.90 -4.63 6.73
C SER A 22 -9.19 -4.69 7.55
N GLY A 23 -9.86 -3.56 7.74
CA GLY A 23 -11.17 -3.49 8.40
C GLY A 23 -11.15 -4.04 9.83
N HIS A 24 -10.03 -3.88 10.53
CA HIS A 24 -9.79 -4.46 11.86
C HIS A 24 -9.93 -5.98 11.93
N ALA A 25 -9.62 -6.70 10.83
CA ALA A 25 -9.44 -8.15 10.87
C ALA A 25 -8.42 -8.55 11.95
N GLU A 26 -7.36 -7.75 12.10
CA GLU A 26 -6.41 -7.80 13.20
C GLU A 26 -6.40 -6.47 13.97
N ARG A 27 -5.84 -6.48 15.19
CA ARG A 27 -5.78 -5.28 16.06
C ARG A 27 -4.67 -4.29 15.69
N GLY A 28 -3.87 -4.59 14.68
CA GLY A 28 -2.67 -3.85 14.31
C GLY A 28 -1.95 -4.51 13.15
N LEU A 29 -0.68 -4.15 12.98
CA LEU A 29 0.19 -4.78 11.98
C LEU A 29 0.37 -6.28 12.23
N THR A 30 0.47 -7.04 11.15
CA THR A 30 0.86 -8.45 11.16
C THR A 30 2.30 -8.62 10.67
N THR A 31 2.86 -9.82 10.85
CA THR A 31 4.12 -10.16 10.18
C THR A 31 3.93 -10.04 8.67
N VAL A 32 4.98 -9.64 7.97
CA VAL A 32 4.96 -9.35 6.52
C VAL A 32 4.54 -10.55 5.65
N ASP A 33 4.63 -11.76 6.20
CA ASP A 33 4.33 -13.02 5.53
C ASP A 33 3.01 -13.66 5.98
N ALA A 34 2.27 -13.02 6.89
CA ALA A 34 0.98 -13.54 7.38
C ALA A 34 -0.04 -13.74 6.26
N TYR A 35 0.06 -12.96 5.17
CA TYR A 35 -0.78 -13.06 3.98
C TYR A 35 0.02 -13.37 2.71
N ALA A 36 1.10 -14.18 2.81
CA ALA A 36 2.00 -14.45 1.69
C ALA A 36 1.36 -15.10 0.44
N GLN A 37 0.14 -15.65 0.55
CA GLN A 37 -0.65 -16.11 -0.60
C GLN A 37 -1.16 -14.95 -1.48
N SER A 38 -1.30 -13.75 -0.92
CA SER A 38 -1.83 -12.56 -1.58
C SER A 38 -0.69 -11.81 -2.26
N LYS A 39 -0.43 -12.18 -3.51
CA LYS A 39 0.67 -11.61 -4.30
C LYS A 39 0.15 -10.58 -5.30
N GLY A 40 0.86 -9.47 -5.41
CA GLY A 40 0.69 -8.52 -6.50
C GLY A 40 1.18 -9.07 -7.83
N ALA A 41 0.94 -8.33 -8.91
CA ALA A 41 1.35 -8.70 -10.26
C ALA A 41 2.87 -8.94 -10.39
N CYS A 42 3.70 -8.25 -9.60
CA CYS A 42 5.15 -8.46 -9.57
C CYS A 42 5.61 -9.63 -8.68
N GLY A 43 4.69 -10.33 -8.01
CA GLY A 43 4.99 -11.42 -7.07
C GLY A 43 5.31 -10.97 -5.64
N GLY A 44 5.36 -9.66 -5.38
CA GLY A 44 5.49 -9.11 -4.03
C GLY A 44 4.21 -9.32 -3.20
N ILE A 45 4.35 -9.30 -1.88
CA ILE A 45 3.25 -9.52 -0.91
C ILE A 45 2.88 -8.22 -0.20
N ASP A 46 1.78 -8.25 0.55
CA ASP A 46 1.28 -7.14 1.38
C ASP A 46 1.05 -5.82 0.59
N PHE A 47 0.54 -5.93 -0.64
CA PHE A 47 0.09 -4.76 -1.41
C PHE A 47 -1.26 -4.21 -0.92
N TRP A 48 -2.10 -5.04 -0.32
CA TRP A 48 -3.45 -4.66 0.10
C TRP A 48 -3.59 -4.93 1.59
N GLY A 49 -3.82 -3.89 2.39
CA GLY A 49 -3.89 -3.94 3.84
C GLY A 49 -2.53 -3.87 4.55
N ASN A 50 -2.52 -4.28 5.82
CA ASN A 50 -1.41 -4.20 6.77
C ASN A 50 -1.01 -2.74 7.06
N CYS A 51 -0.29 -2.08 6.17
CA CYS A 51 0.01 -0.64 6.27
C CYS A 51 -0.14 0.06 4.93
N TRP A 52 -0.57 1.32 4.99
CA TRP A 52 -0.43 2.22 3.86
C TRP A 52 1.03 2.33 3.47
N GLU A 53 1.32 2.45 2.19
CA GLU A 53 2.69 2.60 1.72
C GLU A 53 2.91 3.99 1.10
N TRP A 54 3.96 4.67 1.57
CA TRP A 54 4.41 5.93 1.00
C TRP A 54 4.79 5.80 -0.49
N THR A 55 4.32 6.75 -1.30
CA THR A 55 4.79 6.94 -2.68
C THR A 55 5.51 8.29 -2.83
N SER A 56 6.31 8.41 -3.89
CA SER A 56 6.96 9.68 -4.26
C SER A 56 6.00 10.67 -4.96
N SER A 57 4.82 10.21 -5.37
CA SER A 57 3.79 11.03 -6.02
C SER A 57 3.09 11.94 -5.01
N THR A 58 2.75 13.16 -5.44
CA THR A 58 2.04 14.14 -4.60
C THR A 58 0.74 14.59 -5.24
N ASN A 59 -0.22 14.99 -4.41
CA ASN A 59 -1.47 15.62 -4.85
C ASN A 59 -1.27 17.12 -5.13
N ALA A 60 -2.34 17.83 -5.50
CA ALA A 60 -2.30 19.27 -5.79
C ALA A 60 -1.86 20.14 -4.60
N ASP A 61 -2.03 19.66 -3.37
CA ASP A 61 -1.63 20.34 -2.14
C ASP A 61 -0.18 20.01 -1.72
N GLY A 62 0.53 19.20 -2.50
CA GLY A 62 1.90 18.77 -2.19
C GLY A 62 2.00 17.67 -1.13
N LEU A 63 0.87 17.06 -0.72
CA LEU A 63 0.86 15.92 0.18
C LEU A 63 1.20 14.63 -0.59
N HIS A 64 1.94 13.71 0.05
CA HIS A 64 2.31 12.45 -0.57
C HIS A 64 1.11 11.50 -0.65
N ILE A 65 0.85 10.96 -1.84
CA ILE A 65 -0.16 9.94 -2.06
C ILE A 65 0.32 8.64 -1.41
N ILE A 66 -0.57 8.00 -0.65
CA ILE A 66 -0.29 6.70 -0.01
C ILE A 66 -1.21 5.63 -0.60
N LYS A 67 -0.71 4.39 -0.67
CA LYS A 67 -1.39 3.29 -1.38
C LYS A 67 -1.54 2.05 -0.51
N GLY A 68 -2.46 1.17 -0.90
CA GLY A 68 -2.59 -0.18 -0.37
C GLY A 68 -3.54 -0.35 0.81
N GLY A 69 -3.92 0.71 1.52
CA GLY A 69 -4.73 0.57 2.73
C GLY A 69 -3.93 0.01 3.91
N SER A 70 -4.53 0.00 5.09
CA SER A 70 -3.94 -0.48 6.33
C SER A 70 -4.88 -1.40 7.10
N TRP A 71 -4.38 -1.99 8.20
CA TRP A 71 -5.17 -2.82 9.12
C TRP A 71 -6.45 -2.16 9.64
N ASP A 72 -6.46 -0.83 9.76
CA ASP A 72 -7.60 0.00 10.18
C ASP A 72 -8.36 0.67 9.03
N SER A 73 -8.03 0.38 7.77
CA SER A 73 -8.74 0.91 6.61
C SER A 73 -9.91 0.03 6.19
N ASP A 74 -10.95 0.62 5.61
CA ASP A 74 -11.98 -0.15 4.92
C ASP A 74 -11.36 -0.91 3.73
N ARG A 75 -11.89 -2.10 3.42
CA ARG A 75 -11.40 -2.93 2.31
C ARG A 75 -11.44 -2.22 0.96
N ASP A 76 -12.36 -1.28 0.82
CA ASP A 76 -12.55 -0.44 -0.35
C ASP A 76 -11.43 0.58 -0.56
N ASP A 77 -10.78 1.00 0.53
CA ASP A 77 -9.62 1.88 0.50
C ASP A 77 -8.32 1.12 0.19
N CYS A 78 -8.32 -0.21 0.35
CA CYS A 78 -7.20 -1.07 -0.05
C CYS A 78 -7.13 -1.31 -1.57
N ARG A 79 -8.11 -0.87 -2.36
CA ARG A 79 -8.11 -1.09 -3.81
C ARG A 79 -6.89 -0.44 -4.49
N SER A 80 -6.27 -1.14 -5.44
CA SER A 80 -5.07 -0.64 -6.12
C SER A 80 -5.27 0.72 -6.78
N GLU A 81 -6.44 0.97 -7.35
CA GLU A 81 -6.81 2.21 -8.02
C GLU A 81 -7.10 3.39 -7.08
N LYS A 82 -7.17 3.18 -5.76
CA LYS A 82 -7.48 4.23 -4.77
C LYS A 82 -6.36 5.27 -4.69
N SER A 83 -6.63 6.54 -5.01
CA SER A 83 -5.60 7.59 -5.16
C SER A 83 -5.92 8.92 -4.46
N ASP A 84 -7.07 9.01 -3.81
CA ASP A 84 -7.56 10.21 -3.11
C ASP A 84 -7.07 10.31 -1.65
N VAL A 85 -6.20 9.40 -1.21
CA VAL A 85 -5.63 9.41 0.14
C VAL A 85 -4.19 9.92 0.10
N ALA A 86 -3.95 11.04 0.79
CA ALA A 86 -2.62 11.63 0.92
C ALA A 86 -2.31 11.99 2.38
N ARG A 87 -1.02 12.12 2.69
CA ARG A 87 -0.51 12.46 4.02
C ARG A 87 0.67 13.42 3.93
N ASP A 88 0.87 14.18 5.01
CA ASP A 88 2.04 15.04 5.18
C ASP A 88 3.28 14.16 5.43
N GLY A 89 4.24 14.24 4.51
CA GLY A 89 5.49 13.45 4.55
C GLY A 89 6.47 13.89 5.63
N SER A 90 6.20 14.99 6.36
CA SER A 90 6.99 15.41 7.52
C SER A 90 6.59 14.69 8.82
N GLN A 91 5.53 13.88 8.79
CA GLN A 91 4.96 13.22 9.97
C GLN A 91 5.06 11.69 9.88
N GLY A 92 5.15 11.05 11.05
CA GLY A 92 5.03 9.60 11.18
C GLY A 92 3.61 9.18 11.55
N TYR A 93 3.14 8.06 11.01
CA TYR A 93 1.81 7.51 11.27
C TYR A 93 1.93 6.04 11.64
N ALA A 94 1.14 5.59 12.62
CA ALA A 94 1.21 4.20 13.11
C ALA A 94 0.79 3.15 12.07
N ASN A 95 0.07 3.57 11.02
CA ASN A 95 -0.47 2.72 9.98
C ASN A 95 0.11 3.03 8.58
N VAL A 96 1.20 3.80 8.49
CA VAL A 96 1.88 4.10 7.22
C VAL A 96 3.33 3.59 7.28
N GLY A 97 3.64 2.62 6.43
CA GLY A 97 4.97 2.10 6.15
C GLY A 97 5.46 2.50 4.76
N PHE A 98 6.36 1.71 4.19
CA PHE A 98 6.93 1.99 2.87
C PHE A 98 7.46 0.73 2.21
N ARG A 99 7.58 0.79 0.88
CA ARG A 99 8.43 -0.12 0.12
C ARG A 99 9.48 0.63 -0.67
N VAL A 100 10.56 -0.06 -0.96
CA VAL A 100 11.66 0.45 -1.77
C VAL A 100 11.57 -0.10 -3.18
N VAL A 101 11.98 0.72 -4.14
CA VAL A 101 12.22 0.32 -5.52
C VAL A 101 13.67 0.62 -5.86
N ARG A 102 14.22 -0.17 -6.76
CA ARG A 102 15.57 0.01 -7.29
C ARG A 102 15.47 0.09 -8.80
N ILE A 103 16.15 1.07 -9.37
CA ILE A 103 16.41 1.13 -10.80
C ILE A 103 17.81 0.55 -11.00
N ASP A 104 17.93 -0.43 -11.89
CA ASP A 104 19.23 -0.95 -12.24
C ASP A 104 19.96 0.05 -13.15
N SER A 105 21.17 0.43 -12.75
CA SER A 105 22.08 1.17 -13.60
C SER A 105 22.65 0.19 -14.64
N ASN A 106 22.32 0.40 -15.91
CA ASN A 106 23.03 -0.25 -17.02
C ASN A 106 24.46 0.27 -17.11
#